data_AF-A0AA88QVR6-F1
#
_entry.id   AF-A0AA88QVR6-F1
#
_cell.length_a   1.000
_cell.length_b   1.000
_cell.length_c   1.000
_cell.angle_alpha   90.00
_cell.angle_beta   90.00
_cell.angle_gamma   90.00
#
_symmetry.space_group_name_H-M   'P 1'
#
loop_
_entity.id
_entity.type
_entity.pdbx_description
1 polymer ?
#
loop_
_entity_poly.entity_id
_entity_poly.type
_entity_poly.pdbx_seq_one_letter_code
_entity_poly.pdbx_strand_id
1 'polypeptide(L)'
;WYDIIVLPANECKWTFKESDVAVLSSPRPGSVRSKRINASAVEDDDEPEVCGRVAGTVRRHMPVDTRDPPGAILHFYVGDSYDPNGKVDDDHILRKLHPKGIWFLTVLGSLATTQREYITLHAFRRLNSQMQTAILQPSPEHFPKYEEQPPAMPECFIPNFVDHLHRTFNGPQLGAIQWAVMHIAAGTTNGMTKRQDPWPFTLVQGPPGTGKTHSLGNAERYPPGSVSTLLHCFAQEIST
;
A
#
# COMPACT_ATOMS: atom_id res chain seq x y z
N TRP A 1 14.36 -16.22 5.27
CA TRP A 1 14.69 -14.91 4.66
C TRP A 1 16.18 -14.79 4.53
N TYR A 2 16.66 -14.17 3.45
CA TYR A 2 18.07 -14.07 3.09
C TYR A 2 18.39 -12.68 2.54
N ASP A 3 19.62 -12.24 2.78
CA ASP A 3 20.18 -11.01 2.25
C ASP A 3 21.37 -11.35 1.35
N ILE A 4 21.42 -10.72 0.18
CA ILE A 4 22.62 -10.73 -0.66
C ILE A 4 23.07 -9.29 -0.93
N ILE A 5 24.33 -9.02 -0.63
CA ILE A 5 24.99 -7.77 -0.98
C ILE A 5 25.50 -7.90 -2.41
N VAL A 6 25.02 -7.01 -3.26
CA VAL A 6 25.53 -6.85 -4.62
C VAL A 6 26.40 -5.61 -4.61
N LEU A 7 27.61 -5.72 -5.16
CA LEU A 7 28.51 -4.61 -5.37
C LEU A 7 28.50 -4.23 -6.86
N PRO A 8 28.54 -2.93 -7.19
CA PRO A 8 28.55 -2.51 -8.58
C PRO A 8 29.91 -2.87 -9.23
N ALA A 9 29.88 -3.57 -10.36
CA ALA A 9 31.11 -3.94 -11.09
C ALA A 9 31.77 -2.75 -11.81
N ASN A 10 30.98 -1.72 -12.13
CA ASN A 10 31.40 -0.46 -12.74
C ASN A 10 30.88 0.71 -11.87
N GLU A 11 31.24 1.96 -12.15
CA GLU A 11 30.77 3.17 -11.45
C GLU A 11 29.25 3.48 -11.63
N CYS A 12 28.42 2.47 -11.87
CA CYS A 12 26.98 2.61 -12.02
C CYS A 12 26.32 2.95 -10.68
N LYS A 13 25.87 4.19 -10.54
CA LYS A 13 25.01 4.62 -9.44
C LYS A 13 23.64 3.96 -9.58
N TRP A 14 23.26 3.13 -8.62
CA TRP A 14 21.93 2.51 -8.61
C TRP A 14 20.81 3.50 -8.30
N THR A 15 19.80 3.51 -9.18
CA THR A 15 18.61 4.35 -9.07
C THR A 15 17.42 3.50 -8.62
N PHE A 16 17.36 3.20 -7.32
CA PHE A 16 16.16 2.62 -6.68
C PHE A 16 15.82 3.38 -5.39
N LYS A 17 14.57 3.25 -4.96
CA LYS A 17 14.08 3.67 -3.65
C LYS A 17 14.11 2.49 -2.68
N GLU A 18 14.20 2.79 -1.40
CA GLU A 18 14.09 1.77 -0.35
C GLU A 18 12.79 0.99 -0.51
N SER A 19 12.90 -0.35 -0.41
CA SER A 19 11.79 -1.30 -0.58
C SER A 19 11.24 -1.43 -2.00
N ASP A 20 11.90 -0.85 -3.02
CA ASP A 20 11.59 -1.22 -4.40
C ASP A 20 11.82 -2.72 -4.62
N VAL A 21 11.08 -3.31 -5.55
CA VAL A 21 11.29 -4.70 -5.94
C VAL A 21 12.34 -4.74 -7.04
N ALA A 22 13.23 -5.73 -6.95
CA ALA A 22 14.19 -6.02 -8.00
C ALA A 22 14.34 -7.53 -8.20
N VAL A 23 14.89 -7.89 -9.35
CA VAL A 23 15.28 -9.25 -9.69
C VAL A 23 16.78 -9.30 -9.85
N LEU A 24 17.42 -10.24 -9.16
CA LEU A 24 18.80 -10.62 -9.39
C LEU A 24 18.82 -11.82 -10.34
N SER A 25 19.60 -11.74 -11.41
CA SER A 25 19.63 -12.78 -12.44
C SER A 25 21.02 -13.02 -12.99
N SER A 26 21.29 -14.28 -13.35
CA SER A 26 22.41 -14.69 -14.20
C SER A 26 21.90 -15.79 -15.13
N PRO A 27 22.19 -15.77 -16.44
CA PRO A 27 22.93 -14.72 -17.16
C PRO A 27 22.10 -13.44 -17.34
N ARG A 28 22.68 -12.44 -18.02
CA ARG A 28 22.04 -11.13 -18.29
C ARG A 28 20.62 -11.28 -18.87
N PRO A 29 19.64 -10.52 -18.37
CA PRO A 29 18.30 -10.46 -18.97
C PRO A 29 18.37 -10.15 -20.47
N GLY A 30 17.64 -10.91 -21.28
CA GLY A 30 17.62 -10.74 -22.74
C GLY A 30 18.73 -11.48 -23.51
N SER A 31 19.65 -12.16 -22.82
CA SER A 31 20.56 -13.10 -23.48
C SER A 31 19.78 -14.34 -23.93
N VAL A 32 19.39 -14.38 -25.21
CA VAL A 32 18.79 -15.58 -25.82
C VAL A 32 19.92 -16.51 -26.22
N ARG A 33 20.15 -17.57 -25.43
CA ARG A 33 21.02 -18.65 -25.88
C ARG A 33 20.27 -19.52 -26.87
N SER A 34 20.64 -19.41 -28.14
CA SER A 34 20.29 -20.42 -29.14
C SER A 34 21.00 -21.71 -28.75
N LYS A 35 20.26 -22.66 -28.17
CA LYS A 35 20.75 -24.03 -27.91
C LYS A 35 20.95 -24.68 -29.29
N ARG A 36 22.10 -24.45 -29.94
CA ARG A 36 22.50 -25.21 -31.12
C ARG A 36 22.73 -26.64 -30.66
N ILE A 37 21.75 -27.49 -30.94
CA ILE A 37 21.91 -28.94 -30.94
C ILE A 37 22.94 -29.24 -32.03
N ASN A 38 24.21 -29.35 -31.66
CA ASN A 38 25.22 -29.98 -32.52
C ASN A 38 26.13 -30.81 -31.61
N ALA A 39 25.95 -32.12 -31.72
CA ALA A 39 26.89 -33.09 -31.22
C ALA A 39 28.20 -32.96 -32.01
N SER A 40 29.25 -32.45 -31.38
CA SER A 40 30.61 -32.87 -31.69
C SER A 40 31.53 -32.48 -30.54
N ALA A 41 32.16 -33.51 -29.99
CA ALA A 41 33.12 -33.46 -28.89
C ALA A 41 34.26 -32.47 -29.17
N VAL A 42 34.40 -31.49 -28.29
CA VAL A 42 35.67 -30.90 -27.89
C VAL A 42 35.53 -30.59 -26.41
N GLU A 43 36.45 -31.12 -25.61
CA GLU A 43 36.61 -30.80 -24.19
C GLU A 43 36.86 -29.29 -24.07
N ASP A 44 35.82 -28.52 -23.77
CA ASP A 44 35.97 -27.18 -23.23
C ASP A 44 35.57 -27.28 -21.75
N ASP A 45 36.40 -26.70 -20.89
CA ASP A 45 36.24 -26.58 -19.45
C ASP A 45 35.09 -25.58 -19.17
N ASP A 46 33.90 -25.89 -19.68
CA ASP A 46 32.69 -25.10 -19.48
C ASP A 46 32.23 -25.33 -18.04
N GLU A 47 32.73 -24.50 -17.11
CA GLU A 47 32.11 -24.38 -15.79
C GLU A 47 30.59 -24.27 -15.99
N PRO A 48 29.77 -25.02 -15.23
CA PRO A 48 28.33 -25.01 -15.39
C PRO A 48 27.83 -23.58 -15.18
N GLU A 49 27.46 -22.92 -16.28
CA GLU A 49 27.10 -21.50 -16.23
C GLU A 49 25.87 -21.33 -15.35
N VAL A 50 26.06 -20.60 -14.25
CA VAL A 50 25.07 -20.45 -13.19
C VAL A 50 23.84 -19.73 -13.75
N CYS A 51 22.77 -20.49 -13.98
CA CYS A 51 21.46 -19.97 -14.36
C CYS A 51 20.55 -19.83 -13.13
N GLY A 52 20.34 -18.60 -12.67
CA GLY A 52 19.54 -18.30 -11.49
C GLY A 52 18.77 -16.99 -11.61
N ARG A 53 17.58 -16.94 -11.02
CA ARG A 53 16.76 -15.73 -10.89
C ARG A 53 16.10 -15.71 -9.53
N VAL A 54 16.15 -14.56 -8.86
CA VAL A 54 15.48 -14.36 -7.57
C VAL A 54 14.97 -12.94 -7.45
N ALA A 55 13.74 -12.81 -6.97
CA ALA A 55 13.10 -11.53 -6.72
C ALA A 55 13.12 -11.22 -5.23
N GLY A 56 13.25 -9.94 -4.90
CA GLY A 56 13.26 -9.47 -3.53
C GLY A 56 13.09 -7.96 -3.48
N THR A 57 13.12 -7.41 -2.26
CA THR A 57 13.14 -5.97 -2.04
C THR A 57 14.57 -5.47 -1.95
N VAL A 58 14.83 -4.27 -2.45
CA VAL A 58 16.16 -3.66 -2.40
C VAL A 58 16.25 -2.59 -1.33
N ARG A 59 17.41 -2.58 -0.66
CA ARG A 59 17.84 -1.53 0.26
C ARG A 59 19.27 -1.13 0.00
N ARG A 60 19.67 0.07 0.40
CA ARG A 60 21.07 0.53 0.21
C ARG A 60 22.02 -0.26 1.12
N HIS A 61 23.13 -0.71 0.55
CA HIS A 61 24.27 -1.18 1.33
C HIS A 61 25.23 -0.01 1.56
N MET A 62 25.42 0.37 2.83
CA MET A 62 26.44 1.31 3.25
C MET A 62 27.49 0.55 4.05
N PRO A 63 28.71 0.36 3.52
CA PRO A 63 29.75 -0.36 4.24
C PRO A 63 30.22 0.45 5.47
N VAL A 64 30.68 -0.26 6.50
CA VAL A 64 31.25 0.34 7.71
C VAL A 64 32.60 0.99 7.40
N ASP A 65 33.39 0.34 6.55
CA ASP A 65 34.64 0.88 6.03
C ASP A 65 34.34 1.73 4.78
N THR A 66 34.68 3.01 4.83
CA THR A 66 34.44 3.94 3.73
C THR A 66 35.32 3.69 2.50
N ARG A 67 36.29 2.77 2.61
CA ARG A 67 37.10 2.28 1.47
C ARG A 67 36.32 1.30 0.59
N ASP A 68 35.31 0.65 1.12
CA ASP A 68 34.48 -0.29 0.38
C ASP A 68 33.40 0.47 -0.42
N PRO A 69 33.07 0.02 -1.64
CA PRO A 69 32.06 0.68 -2.46
C PRO A 69 30.65 0.50 -1.88
N PRO A 70 29.78 1.52 -1.97
CA PRO A 70 28.37 1.35 -1.65
C PRO A 70 27.73 0.35 -2.60
N GLY A 71 26.66 -0.29 -2.13
CA GLY A 71 25.95 -1.29 -2.91
C GLY A 71 24.46 -1.34 -2.60
N ALA A 72 23.90 -2.54 -2.72
CA ALA A 72 22.50 -2.85 -2.58
C ALA A 72 22.42 -4.20 -1.93
N ILE A 73 21.46 -4.31 -1.03
CA ILE A 73 21.07 -5.60 -0.47
C ILE A 73 19.76 -5.95 -1.14
N LEU A 74 19.71 -7.13 -1.76
CA LEU A 74 18.45 -7.76 -2.11
C LEU A 74 18.03 -8.63 -0.92
N HIS A 75 16.90 -8.30 -0.31
CA HIS A 75 16.25 -9.07 0.73
C HIS A 75 15.18 -9.96 0.09
N PHE A 76 15.31 -11.27 0.22
CA PHE A 76 14.42 -12.22 -0.44
C PHE A 76 14.04 -13.38 0.47
N TYR A 77 12.89 -13.96 0.19
CA TYR A 77 12.43 -15.16 0.85
C TYR A 77 12.72 -16.37 -0.04
N VAL A 78 13.21 -17.43 0.59
CA VAL A 78 13.31 -18.75 -0.02
C VAL A 78 12.43 -19.64 0.84
N GLY A 79 11.45 -20.31 0.23
CA GLY A 79 10.57 -21.22 0.95
C GLY A 79 11.32 -22.42 1.51
N ASP A 80 10.79 -22.99 2.59
CA ASP A 80 11.35 -24.20 3.19
C ASP A 80 11.21 -25.35 2.20
N SER A 81 12.33 -25.80 1.64
CA SER A 81 12.41 -27.02 0.85
C SER A 81 12.42 -28.24 1.78
N TYR A 82 11.45 -28.36 2.69
CA TYR A 82 11.33 -29.53 3.54
C TYR A 82 10.60 -30.63 2.77
N ASP A 83 11.29 -31.22 1.79
CA ASP A 83 10.93 -32.54 1.27
C ASP A 83 11.81 -33.56 2.00
N PRO A 84 11.28 -34.28 3.02
CA PRO A 84 12.04 -35.27 3.78
C PRO A 84 12.48 -36.47 2.92
N ASN A 85 12.02 -36.56 1.67
CA ASN A 85 12.40 -37.59 0.70
C ASN A 85 13.09 -37.01 -0.55
N GLY A 86 13.34 -35.70 -0.58
CA GLY A 86 13.81 -34.98 -1.75
C GLY A 86 15.30 -35.18 -1.97
N LYS A 87 15.67 -35.71 -3.14
CA LYS A 87 17.04 -35.57 -3.65
C LYS A 87 17.44 -34.12 -3.52
N VAL A 88 18.62 -33.91 -2.95
CA VAL A 88 19.28 -32.62 -2.84
C VAL A 88 19.06 -31.80 -4.12
N ASP A 89 18.22 -30.76 -4.04
CA ASP A 89 17.85 -29.93 -5.18
C ASP A 89 19.03 -29.03 -5.56
N ASP A 90 19.85 -29.50 -6.49
CA ASP A 90 21.00 -28.75 -7.02
C ASP A 90 20.56 -27.46 -7.74
N ASP A 91 19.26 -27.29 -8.03
CA ASP A 91 18.71 -26.07 -8.61
C ASP A 91 18.40 -24.96 -7.59
N HIS A 92 18.62 -25.21 -6.30
CA HIS A 92 18.33 -24.26 -5.24
C HIS A 92 19.14 -22.95 -5.37
N ILE A 93 18.45 -21.80 -5.32
CA ILE A 93 19.06 -20.49 -5.59
C ILE A 93 20.24 -20.18 -4.66
N LEU A 94 20.20 -20.57 -3.38
CA LEU A 94 21.28 -20.27 -2.44
C LEU A 94 22.60 -20.96 -2.83
N ARG A 95 22.52 -22.09 -3.54
CA ARG A 95 23.72 -22.80 -4.03
C ARG A 95 24.31 -22.16 -5.26
N LYS A 96 23.46 -21.53 -6.08
CA LYS A 96 23.85 -20.77 -7.27
C LYS A 96 24.51 -19.44 -6.90
N LEU A 97 24.16 -18.85 -5.75
CA LEU A 97 24.74 -17.60 -5.25
C LEU A 97 26.18 -17.80 -4.76
N HIS A 98 27.14 -17.81 -5.69
CA HIS A 98 28.56 -17.86 -5.35
C HIS A 98 29.16 -16.46 -5.11
N PRO A 99 30.05 -16.31 -4.10
CA PRO A 99 30.84 -15.09 -3.94
C PRO A 99 31.59 -14.76 -5.23
N LYS A 100 31.63 -13.46 -5.59
CA LYS A 100 32.27 -12.93 -6.80
C LYS A 100 31.64 -13.34 -8.15
N GLY A 101 30.52 -14.08 -8.14
CA GLY A 101 29.74 -14.32 -9.36
C GLY A 101 29.18 -13.02 -9.94
N ILE A 102 29.06 -12.94 -11.27
CA ILE A 102 28.46 -11.79 -11.94
C ILE A 102 26.95 -11.98 -11.98
N TRP A 103 26.22 -11.03 -11.39
CA TRP A 103 24.75 -11.01 -11.37
C TRP A 103 24.21 -9.65 -11.81
N PHE A 104 23.06 -9.67 -12.45
CA PHE A 104 22.39 -8.49 -12.97
C PHE A 104 21.18 -8.16 -12.09
N LEU A 105 21.24 -7.01 -11.43
CA LEU A 105 20.14 -6.44 -10.65
C LEU A 105 19.25 -5.58 -11.55
N THR A 106 18.01 -6.01 -11.75
CA THR A 106 16.99 -5.29 -12.53
C THR A 106 15.90 -4.77 -11.60
N VAL A 107 15.80 -3.45 -11.44
CA VAL A 107 14.79 -2.80 -10.59
C VAL A 107 13.45 -2.77 -11.32
N LEU A 108 12.41 -3.31 -10.69
CA LEU A 108 11.05 -3.33 -11.20
C LEU A 108 10.20 -2.15 -10.69
N GLY A 109 10.60 -1.55 -9.57
CA GLY A 109 9.95 -0.40 -8.95
C GLY A 109 9.16 -0.75 -7.69
N SER A 110 8.38 0.20 -7.18
CA SER A 110 7.67 0.06 -5.91
C SER A 110 6.36 -0.73 -6.07
N LEU A 111 6.14 -1.69 -5.17
CA LEU A 111 4.84 -2.35 -4.99
C LEU A 111 4.00 -1.74 -3.87
N ALA A 112 4.39 -0.58 -3.31
CA ALA A 112 3.73 -0.01 -2.14
C ALA A 112 2.21 0.17 -2.33
N THR A 113 1.78 0.64 -3.49
CA THR A 113 0.36 0.80 -3.81
C THR A 113 -0.36 -0.55 -3.86
N THR A 114 0.17 -1.50 -4.63
CA THR A 114 -0.40 -2.86 -4.77
C THR A 114 -0.45 -3.58 -3.43
N GLN A 115 0.58 -3.43 -2.59
CA GLN A 115 0.61 -4.02 -1.26
C GLN A 115 -0.48 -3.43 -0.35
N ARG A 116 -0.63 -2.10 -0.32
CA ARG A 116 -1.70 -1.45 0.46
C ARG A 116 -3.09 -1.88 0.00
N GLU A 117 -3.32 -1.94 -1.31
CA GLU A 117 -4.58 -2.42 -1.88
C GLU A 117 -4.84 -3.89 -1.54
N TYR A 118 -3.84 -4.76 -1.69
CA TYR A 118 -3.93 -6.18 -1.37
C TYR A 118 -4.28 -6.40 0.11
N ILE A 119 -3.56 -5.71 1.02
CA ILE A 119 -3.80 -5.78 2.47
C ILE A 119 -5.22 -5.28 2.78
N THR A 120 -5.62 -4.14 2.21
CA THR A 120 -6.96 -3.57 2.41
C THR A 120 -8.05 -4.54 1.97
N LEU A 121 -7.89 -5.18 0.80
CA LEU A 121 -8.83 -6.17 0.30
C LEU A 121 -8.94 -7.40 1.22
N HIS A 122 -7.82 -7.87 1.78
CA HIS A 122 -7.83 -9.01 2.70
C HIS A 122 -8.42 -8.67 4.07
N ALA A 123 -8.23 -7.42 4.51
CA ALA A 123 -8.81 -6.86 5.71
C ALA A 123 -10.30 -6.49 5.55
N PHE A 124 -10.83 -6.40 4.32
CA PHE A 124 -12.21 -6.00 4.04
C PHE A 124 -13.25 -6.77 4.87
N ARG A 125 -13.04 -8.09 5.05
CA ARG A 125 -13.92 -8.96 5.85
C ARG A 125 -14.01 -8.57 7.34
N ARG A 126 -13.06 -7.76 7.83
CA ARG A 126 -12.97 -7.30 9.22
C ARG A 126 -13.67 -5.97 9.44
N LEU A 127 -14.07 -5.27 8.38
CA LEU A 127 -14.89 -4.05 8.50
C LEU A 127 -16.23 -4.40 9.18
N ASN A 128 -16.91 -3.42 9.80
CA ASN A 128 -18.25 -3.68 10.31
C ASN A 128 -19.20 -4.06 9.16
N SER A 129 -20.23 -4.87 9.46
CA SER A 129 -21.14 -5.42 8.45
C SER A 129 -21.86 -4.35 7.63
N GLN A 130 -22.20 -3.23 8.28
CA GLN A 130 -22.88 -2.11 7.64
C GLN A 130 -22.02 -1.48 6.53
N MET A 131 -20.74 -1.24 6.79
CA MET A 131 -19.77 -0.76 5.80
C MET A 131 -19.54 -1.78 4.69
N GLN A 132 -19.43 -3.07 5.02
CA GLN A 132 -19.25 -4.11 4.01
C GLN A 132 -20.44 -4.13 3.04
N THR A 133 -21.66 -4.15 3.56
CA THR A 133 -22.88 -4.09 2.74
C THR A 133 -22.92 -2.82 1.91
N ALA A 134 -22.58 -1.68 2.52
CA ALA A 134 -22.59 -0.39 1.83
C ALA A 134 -21.56 -0.31 0.68
N ILE A 135 -20.40 -0.96 0.82
CA ILE A 135 -19.38 -1.02 -0.23
C ILE A 135 -19.75 -2.06 -1.32
N LEU A 136 -20.23 -3.23 -0.94
CA LEU A 136 -20.53 -4.33 -1.88
C LEU A 136 -21.85 -4.13 -2.64
N GLN A 137 -22.84 -3.49 -2.01
CA GLN A 137 -24.18 -3.27 -2.55
C GLN A 137 -24.58 -1.80 -2.36
N PRO A 138 -23.92 -0.87 -3.08
CA PRO A 138 -24.31 0.52 -3.06
C PRO A 138 -25.74 0.66 -3.59
N SER A 139 -26.64 1.20 -2.77
CA SER A 139 -28.04 1.42 -3.14
C SER A 139 -28.32 2.92 -3.18
N PRO A 140 -28.74 3.49 -4.34
CA PRO A 140 -29.06 4.92 -4.52
C PRO A 140 -29.97 5.50 -3.44
N GLU A 141 -30.84 4.68 -2.88
CA GLU A 141 -31.82 5.04 -1.85
C GLU A 141 -31.16 5.44 -0.53
N HIS A 142 -29.96 4.93 -0.25
CA HIS A 142 -29.17 5.27 0.93
C HIS A 142 -28.25 6.48 0.74
N PHE A 143 -28.16 7.01 -0.49
CA PHE A 143 -27.39 8.21 -0.74
C PHE A 143 -28.16 9.43 -0.22
N PRO A 144 -27.47 10.42 0.38
CA PRO A 144 -28.11 11.66 0.78
C PRO A 144 -28.82 12.30 -0.40
N LYS A 145 -30.13 12.54 -0.28
CA LYS A 145 -30.91 13.26 -1.30
C LYS A 145 -30.71 14.75 -1.07
N TYR A 146 -30.28 15.48 -2.10
CA TYR A 146 -30.06 16.93 -2.01
C TYR A 146 -31.32 17.74 -1.62
N GLU A 147 -32.50 17.14 -1.80
CA GLU A 147 -33.79 17.74 -1.45
C GLU A 147 -34.14 17.57 0.03
N GLU A 148 -33.44 16.69 0.76
CA GLU A 148 -33.65 16.52 2.20
C GLU A 148 -32.98 17.66 2.97
N GLN A 149 -33.76 18.27 3.86
CA GLN A 149 -33.26 19.29 4.76
C GLN A 149 -32.13 18.69 5.63
N PRO A 150 -30.97 19.33 5.71
CA PRO A 150 -29.87 18.78 6.49
C PRO A 150 -30.26 18.68 7.97
N PRO A 151 -29.72 17.68 8.69
CA PRO A 151 -30.04 17.50 10.10
C PRO A 151 -29.61 18.72 10.93
N ALA A 152 -30.25 18.90 12.08
CA ALA A 152 -29.87 19.94 13.03
C ALA A 152 -28.42 19.78 13.47
N MET A 153 -27.78 20.90 13.85
CA MET A 153 -26.43 20.87 14.41
C MET A 153 -26.39 19.97 15.66
N PRO A 154 -25.42 19.06 15.77
CA PRO A 154 -25.28 18.21 16.94
C PRO A 154 -25.13 19.03 18.23
N GLU A 155 -25.81 18.60 19.28
CA GLU A 155 -25.82 19.29 20.59
C GLU A 155 -24.45 19.30 21.27
N CYS A 156 -23.52 18.42 20.86
CA CYS A 156 -22.17 18.38 21.37
C CYS A 156 -21.29 19.55 20.91
N PHE A 157 -21.75 20.35 19.95
CA PHE A 157 -21.00 21.51 19.47
C PHE A 157 -21.24 22.72 20.36
N ILE A 158 -20.15 23.36 20.80
CA ILE A 158 -20.23 24.60 21.56
C ILE A 158 -20.80 25.74 20.69
N PRO A 159 -21.60 26.66 21.25
CA PRO A 159 -22.25 27.73 20.49
C PRO A 159 -21.28 28.57 19.64
N ASN A 160 -20.10 28.90 20.18
CA ASN A 160 -19.07 29.65 19.45
C ASN A 160 -18.57 28.93 18.19
N PHE A 161 -18.53 27.60 18.23
CA PHE A 161 -18.13 26.78 17.08
C PHE A 161 -19.26 26.73 16.04
N VAL A 162 -20.52 26.61 16.48
CA VAL A 162 -21.69 26.68 15.60
C VAL A 162 -21.74 28.03 14.86
N ASP A 163 -21.56 29.14 15.59
CA ASP A 163 -21.50 30.48 15.01
C ASP A 163 -20.35 30.63 14.00
N HIS A 164 -19.20 30.05 14.31
CA HIS A 164 -18.05 30.04 13.41
C HIS A 164 -18.37 29.28 12.11
N LEU A 165 -18.99 28.10 12.20
CA LEU A 165 -19.39 27.31 11.03
C LEU A 165 -20.37 28.09 10.14
N HIS A 166 -21.37 28.74 10.73
CA HIS A 166 -22.34 29.58 10.01
C HIS A 166 -21.72 30.80 9.32
N ARG A 167 -20.64 31.38 9.87
CA ARG A 167 -19.93 32.52 9.25
C ARG A 167 -18.95 32.08 8.16
N THR A 168 -18.45 30.86 8.25
CA THR A 168 -17.33 30.37 7.42
C THR A 168 -17.81 29.62 6.18
N PHE A 169 -18.93 28.90 6.28
CA PHE A 169 -19.42 28.02 5.22
C PHE A 169 -20.75 28.51 4.66
N ASN A 170 -20.93 28.39 3.35
CA ASN A 170 -22.22 28.63 2.72
C ASN A 170 -23.21 27.49 3.03
N GLY A 171 -24.50 27.69 2.72
CA GLY A 171 -25.57 26.72 3.04
C GLY A 171 -25.27 25.27 2.61
N PRO A 172 -24.91 25.01 1.33
CA PRO A 172 -24.57 23.66 0.88
C PRO A 172 -23.36 23.04 1.59
N GLN A 173 -22.31 23.82 1.86
CA GLN A 173 -21.12 23.34 2.58
C GLN A 173 -21.44 23.02 4.04
N LEU A 174 -22.25 23.85 4.69
CA LEU A 174 -22.70 23.62 6.05
C LEU A 174 -23.60 22.38 6.14
N GLY A 175 -24.51 22.19 5.18
CA GLY A 175 -25.34 20.99 5.08
C GLY A 175 -24.50 19.71 4.92
N ALA A 176 -23.44 19.76 4.11
CA ALA A 176 -22.50 18.64 3.97
C ALA A 176 -21.80 18.29 5.30
N ILE A 177 -21.40 19.31 6.08
CA ILE A 177 -20.81 19.11 7.42
C ILE A 177 -21.84 18.48 8.36
N GLN A 178 -23.08 18.96 8.37
CA GLN A 178 -24.16 18.43 9.22
C GLN A 178 -24.42 16.95 8.95
N TRP A 179 -24.50 16.55 7.67
CA TRP A 179 -24.62 15.14 7.28
C TRP A 179 -23.40 14.30 7.67
N ALA A 180 -22.20 14.83 7.51
CA ALA A 180 -20.97 14.15 7.92
C ALA A 180 -20.96 13.83 9.41
N VAL A 181 -21.31 14.81 10.24
CA VAL A 181 -21.29 14.62 11.70
C VAL A 181 -22.43 13.70 12.14
N MET A 182 -23.61 13.78 11.52
CA MET A 182 -24.73 12.87 11.81
C MET A 182 -24.36 11.41 11.56
N HIS A 183 -23.75 11.09 10.42
CA HIS A 183 -23.34 9.72 10.09
C HIS A 183 -22.29 9.18 11.06
N ILE A 184 -21.38 10.05 11.52
CA ILE A 184 -20.41 9.67 12.54
C ILE A 184 -21.08 9.42 13.90
N ALA A 185 -21.96 10.33 14.36
CA ALA A 185 -22.64 10.20 15.64
C ALA A 185 -23.48 8.92 15.72
N ALA A 186 -24.20 8.59 14.65
CA ALA A 186 -25.03 7.41 14.59
C ALA A 186 -24.24 6.09 14.51
N GLY A 187 -22.99 6.12 14.03
CA GLY A 187 -22.09 4.96 14.07
C GLY A 187 -21.52 4.63 15.45
N THR A 188 -21.76 5.45 16.48
CA THR A 188 -21.20 5.28 17.84
C THR A 188 -22.21 4.77 18.88
N THR A 189 -23.50 4.72 18.55
CA THR A 189 -24.56 4.37 19.51
C THR A 189 -25.15 2.99 19.21
N ASN A 190 -24.82 2.00 20.05
CA ASN A 190 -25.47 0.68 20.07
C ASN A 190 -26.92 0.72 20.64
N GLY A 191 -27.63 1.84 20.50
CA GLY A 191 -28.85 2.16 21.25
C GLY A 191 -30.05 2.46 20.37
N MET A 192 -30.91 1.45 20.19
CA MET A 192 -32.36 1.50 19.98
C MET A 192 -33.00 2.87 19.65
N THR A 193 -32.92 3.32 18.40
CA THR A 193 -33.99 4.15 17.80
C THR A 193 -34.27 3.70 16.38
N LYS A 194 -35.46 3.12 16.16
CA LYS A 194 -36.00 2.78 14.85
C LYS A 194 -36.14 4.04 13.99
N ARG A 195 -35.18 4.30 13.10
CA ARG A 195 -35.37 5.03 11.83
C ARG A 195 -34.09 4.86 11.02
N GLN A 196 -34.14 3.97 10.02
CA GLN A 196 -33.10 3.63 9.03
C GLN A 196 -31.66 3.55 9.56
N ASP A 197 -31.06 2.36 9.53
CA ASP A 197 -29.63 2.21 9.80
C ASP A 197 -28.85 3.19 8.91
N PRO A 198 -28.22 4.23 9.50
CA PRO A 198 -27.76 5.39 8.73
C PRO A 198 -26.56 4.98 7.88
N TRP A 199 -26.60 5.30 6.58
CA TRP A 199 -25.52 4.96 5.65
C TRP A 199 -24.14 5.35 6.23
N PRO A 200 -23.16 4.43 6.29
CA PRO A 200 -21.94 4.63 7.08
C PRO A 200 -20.93 5.60 6.43
N PHE A 201 -21.30 6.21 5.29
CA PHE A 201 -20.44 7.10 4.53
C PHE A 201 -21.11 8.44 4.27
N THR A 202 -20.33 9.50 4.15
CA THR A 202 -20.81 10.80 3.69
C THR A 202 -20.13 11.14 2.37
N LEU A 203 -20.93 11.36 1.33
CA LEU A 203 -20.44 11.70 0.01
C LEU A 203 -20.66 13.19 -0.24
N VAL A 204 -19.58 13.94 -0.32
CA VAL A 204 -19.60 15.37 -0.63
C VAL A 204 -19.21 15.56 -2.08
N GLN A 205 -20.18 15.89 -2.93
CA GLN A 205 -19.95 16.24 -4.33
C GLN A 205 -20.11 17.74 -4.54
N GLY A 206 -19.37 18.27 -5.51
CA GLY A 206 -19.48 19.68 -5.91
C GLY A 206 -18.76 19.94 -7.23
N PRO A 207 -19.28 20.82 -8.10
CA PRO A 207 -18.59 21.26 -9.32
C PRO A 207 -17.17 21.80 -9.05
N PRO A 208 -16.30 21.90 -10.07
CA PRO A 208 -15.02 22.59 -9.95
C PRO A 208 -15.21 24.01 -9.35
N GLY A 209 -14.33 24.43 -8.44
CA GLY A 209 -14.39 25.76 -7.80
C GLY A 209 -15.32 25.90 -6.59
N THR A 210 -16.08 24.87 -6.19
CA THR A 210 -17.03 24.93 -5.06
C THR A 210 -16.42 24.77 -3.66
N GLY A 211 -15.08 24.83 -3.54
CA GLY A 211 -14.42 24.83 -2.23
C GLY A 211 -14.48 23.50 -1.47
N LYS A 212 -14.57 22.35 -2.16
CA LYS A 212 -14.52 21.01 -1.53
C LYS A 212 -13.34 20.86 -0.56
N THR A 213 -12.16 21.31 -0.97
CA THR A 213 -10.93 21.30 -0.15
C THR A 213 -11.01 22.25 1.05
N HIS A 214 -11.65 23.41 0.90
CA HIS A 214 -11.84 24.37 2.00
C HIS A 214 -12.81 23.84 3.06
N SER A 215 -13.84 23.12 2.61
CA SER A 215 -14.84 22.47 3.48
C SER A 215 -14.22 21.34 4.31
N LEU A 216 -13.29 20.58 3.72
CA LEU A 216 -12.57 19.49 4.40
C LEU A 216 -11.41 20.01 5.28
N GLY A 217 -10.57 20.90 4.75
CA GLY A 217 -9.32 21.32 5.40
C GLY A 217 -9.49 22.25 6.61
N ASN A 218 -10.62 22.96 6.73
CA ASN A 218 -10.91 23.76 7.94
C ASN A 218 -11.59 22.94 9.05
N ALA A 219 -12.16 21.76 8.72
CA ALA A 219 -12.64 20.81 9.73
C ALA A 219 -11.48 20.12 10.48
N GLU A 220 -10.27 20.11 9.90
CA GLU A 220 -9.05 19.50 10.47
C GLU A 220 -8.28 20.41 11.46
N ARG A 221 -8.51 21.73 11.50
CA ARG A 221 -7.61 22.69 12.18
C ARG A 221 -7.90 22.99 13.66
N TYR A 222 -8.79 22.27 14.34
CA TYR A 222 -9.16 22.55 15.75
C TYR A 222 -9.12 21.27 16.63
N PRO A 223 -8.96 21.40 17.97
CA PRO A 223 -8.17 20.51 18.86
C PRO A 223 -8.89 19.17 19.19
N PRO A 224 -8.25 18.23 19.95
CA PRO A 224 -8.55 16.80 19.88
C PRO A 224 -9.96 16.52 20.41
N GLY A 225 -10.79 15.92 19.56
CA GLY A 225 -12.23 15.74 19.81
C GLY A 225 -13.12 16.19 18.64
N SER A 226 -12.57 16.96 17.69
CA SER A 226 -13.25 17.29 16.43
C SER A 226 -13.03 16.19 15.39
N VAL A 227 -14.00 16.05 14.47
CA VAL A 227 -14.16 15.18 13.28
C VAL A 227 -12.89 14.50 12.70
N SER A 228 -11.73 15.15 12.80
CA SER A 228 -10.41 14.58 12.55
C SER A 228 -10.09 13.33 13.39
N THR A 229 -10.41 13.26 14.68
CA THR A 229 -10.19 12.03 15.48
C THR A 229 -11.00 10.86 14.93
N LEU A 230 -12.18 11.14 14.36
CA LEU A 230 -13.08 10.12 13.82
C LEU A 230 -12.68 9.67 12.41
N LEU A 231 -12.23 10.59 11.53
CA LEU A 231 -11.62 10.23 10.24
C LEU A 231 -10.25 9.56 10.40
N HIS A 232 -9.47 9.96 11.42
CA HIS A 232 -8.19 9.32 11.76
C HIS A 232 -8.39 7.94 12.39
N CYS A 233 -9.44 7.72 13.20
CA CYS A 233 -9.82 6.38 13.65
C CYS A 233 -10.13 5.45 12.47
N PHE A 234 -10.77 5.96 11.40
CA PHE A 234 -11.02 5.18 10.18
C PHE A 234 -9.76 4.79 9.41
N ALA A 235 -8.74 5.66 9.38
CA ALA A 235 -7.45 5.34 8.79
C ALA A 235 -6.64 4.35 9.65
N GLN A 236 -6.83 4.40 10.98
CA GLN A 236 -6.08 3.59 11.94
C GLN A 236 -6.65 2.18 12.12
N GLU A 237 -7.96 1.98 11.96
CA GLU A 237 -8.61 0.65 11.95
C GLU A 237 -8.25 -0.19 10.71
N ILE A 238 -7.81 0.43 9.61
CA ILE A 238 -7.31 -0.27 8.41
C ILE A 238 -5.81 -0.64 8.57
N SER A 239 -5.12 -0.08 9.57
CA SER A 239 -3.68 -0.25 9.78
C SER A 239 -3.30 -1.18 10.96
N THR A 240 -4.26 -1.94 11.52
CA THR A 240 -4.05 -2.99 12.54
C THR A 240 -4.66 -4.32 12.12
#